data_AF-A0A1W9IJ29-F1
#
_entry.id   AF-A0A1W9IJ29-F1
#
_cell.length_a   1.000
_cell.length_b   1.000
_cell.length_c   1.000
_cell.angle_alpha   90.00
_cell.angle_beta   90.00
_cell.angle_gamma   90.00
#
_symmetry.space_group_name_H-M   'P 1'
#
loop_
_entity.id
_entity.type
_entity.pdbx_description
1 polymer ?
#
loop_
_entity_poly.entity_id
_entity_poly.type
_entity_poly.pdbx_seq_one_letter_code
_entity_poly.pdbx_strand_id
1 'polypeptide(L)' 'RRFSFVPAALLSASIFALAHGYGLIGFVSVLWSGFLWAWIYEKTGSLIPGMIAHAVNNLLVSLTVMALLR' A
#
# COMPACT_ATOMS: atom_id res chain seq x y z
N ARG A 1 -3.75 -14.36 17.09
CA ARG A 1 -4.11 -13.08 16.43
C ARG A 1 -5.14 -12.37 17.28
N ARG A 2 -4.92 -11.10 17.69
CA ARG A 2 -5.87 -10.33 18.54
C ARG A 2 -7.05 -9.74 17.77
N PHE A 3 -6.89 -9.51 16.47
CA PHE A 3 -7.94 -9.00 15.57
C PHE A 3 -8.16 -9.97 14.40
N SER A 4 -9.36 -9.95 13.81
CA SER A 4 -9.61 -10.58 12.51
C SER A 4 -8.92 -9.81 11.39
N PHE A 5 -8.78 -10.43 10.22
CA PHE A 5 -8.00 -9.88 9.10
C PHE A 5 -8.43 -8.47 8.71
N VAL A 6 -9.73 -8.25 8.45
CA VAL A 6 -10.25 -6.97 7.93
C VAL A 6 -9.91 -5.77 8.83
N PRO A 7 -10.23 -5.77 10.15
CA PRO A 7 -9.89 -4.65 11.02
C PRO A 7 -8.37 -4.47 11.19
N ALA A 8 -7.59 -5.55 11.21
CA ALA A 8 -6.14 -5.46 11.27
C ALA A 8 -5.54 -4.83 10.00
N ALA A 9 -6.02 -5.24 8.83
CA ALA A 9 -5.60 -4.72 7.53
C ALA A 9 -5.98 -3.24 7.37
N LEU A 10 -7.21 -2.87 7.73
CA LEU A 10 -7.67 -1.47 7.67
C LEU A 10 -6.89 -0.56 8.60
N LEU A 11 -6.65 -0.98 9.85
CA LEU A 11 -5.86 -0.19 10.80
C LEU A 11 -4.42 0.00 10.32
N SER A 12 -3.79 -1.10 9.88
CA SER A 12 -2.43 -1.06 9.34
C SER A 12 -2.33 -0.16 8.11
N ALA A 13 -3.23 -0.34 7.14
CA ALA A 13 -3.29 0.46 5.92
C ALA A 13 -3.57 1.94 6.21
N SER A 14 -4.39 2.25 7.22
CA SER A 14 -4.70 3.63 7.62
C SER A 14 -3.47 4.33 8.21
N ILE A 15 -2.76 3.68 9.13
CA ILE A 15 -1.53 4.22 9.71
C ILE A 15 -0.49 4.43 8.60
N PHE A 16 -0.36 3.47 7.69
CA PHE A 16 0.54 3.55 6.54
C PHE A 16 0.19 4.73 5.62
N ALA A 17 -1.08 4.89 5.24
CA ALA A 17 -1.53 5.98 4.36
C ALA A 17 -1.37 7.36 5.00
N LEU A 18 -1.65 7.49 6.30
CA LEU A 18 -1.48 8.74 7.04
C LEU A 18 0.00 9.20 7.05
N ALA A 19 0.93 8.25 7.19
CA ALA A 19 2.36 8.55 7.20
C ALA A 19 2.90 9.11 5.87
N HIS A 20 2.17 8.95 4.76
CA HIS A 20 2.58 9.50 3.45
C HIS A 20 2.29 11.00 3.30
N GLY A 21 1.38 11.57 4.10
CA GLY A 21 1.08 13.00 4.05
C GLY A 21 0.47 13.50 2.74
N TYR A 22 -0.10 12.61 1.92
CA TYR A 22 -0.73 12.98 0.66
C TYR A 22 -2.10 13.66 0.86
N GLY A 23 -2.53 14.45 -0.13
CA GLY A 23 -3.92 14.92 -0.23
C GLY A 23 -4.90 13.76 -0.42
N LEU A 24 -6.21 14.05 -0.36
CA LEU A 24 -7.27 13.04 -0.30
C LEU A 24 -7.14 11.90 -1.35
N ILE A 25 -6.85 12.24 -2.60
CA ILE A 25 -6.72 11.25 -3.69
C ILE A 25 -5.51 10.33 -3.46
N GLY A 26 -4.35 10.91 -3.13
CA GLY A 26 -3.15 10.14 -2.84
C GLY A 26 -3.30 9.29 -1.58
N PHE A 27 -3.99 9.82 -0.56
CA PHE A 27 -4.32 9.08 0.66
C PHE A 27 -5.16 7.84 0.35
N VAL A 28 -6.24 7.98 -0.42
CA VAL A 28 -7.12 6.85 -0.79
C VAL A 28 -6.35 5.81 -1.62
N SER A 29 -5.47 6.26 -2.53
CA SER A 29 -4.62 5.37 -3.33
C SER A 29 -3.66 4.54 -2.48
N VAL A 30 -2.98 5.17 -1.51
CA VAL A 30 -2.05 4.48 -0.60
C VAL A 30 -2.79 3.58 0.38
N LEU A 31 -3.95 4.02 0.89
CA LEU A 31 -4.80 3.22 1.76
C LEU A 31 -5.23 1.92 1.07
N TRP A 32 -5.72 2.04 -0.17
CA TRP A 32 -6.12 0.90 -0.98
C TRP A 32 -4.95 -0.04 -1.25
N SER A 33 -3.79 0.51 -1.63
CA SER A 33 -2.57 -0.27 -1.85
C SER A 33 -2.14 -1.01 -0.58
N GLY A 34 -2.11 -0.33 0.57
CA GLY A 34 -1.78 -0.92 1.86
C GLY A 34 -2.71 -2.08 2.24
N PHE A 35 -4.00 -1.94 1.98
CA PHE A 35 -4.98 -3.02 2.20
C PHE A 35 -4.71 -4.22 1.28
N LEU A 36 -4.41 -3.97 -0.01
CA LEU A 36 -4.05 -5.03 -0.96
C LEU A 36 -2.78 -5.79 -0.54
N TRP A 37 -1.75 -5.10 -0.06
CA TRP A 37 -0.52 -5.75 0.44
C TRP A 37 -0.81 -6.65 1.65
N ALA A 38 -1.65 -6.17 2.58
CA ALA A 38 -2.08 -6.96 3.72
C ALA A 38 -2.91 -8.18 3.29
N TRP A 39 -3.77 -8.05 2.28
CA TRP A 39 -4.54 -9.14 1.72
C TRP A 39 -3.66 -10.20 1.04
N ILE A 40 -2.65 -9.78 0.29
CA ILE A 40 -1.67 -10.70 -0.31
C ILE A 40 -0.91 -11.47 0.78
N TYR A 41 -0.50 -10.78 1.85
CA TYR A 41 0.09 -11.44 3.01
C TYR A 41 -0.86 -12.47 3.64
N GLU A 42 -2.14 -12.14 3.80
CA GLU A 42 -3.13 -13.07 4.37
C GLU A 42 -3.29 -14.33 3.52
N LYS A 43 -3.20 -14.21 2.19
CA LYS A 43 -3.33 -15.35 1.27
C LYS A 43 -2.06 -16.18 1.14
N THR A 44 -0.89 -15.56 1.25
CA THR A 44 0.40 -16.22 0.97
C THR A 44 1.17 -16.59 2.23
N GLY A 45 0.86 -15.97 3.37
CA GLY A 45 1.67 -16.05 4.60
C GLY A 45 3.04 -15.39 4.47
N SER A 46 3.36 -14.75 3.34
CA SER A 46 4.67 -14.19 3.04
C SER A 46 4.60 -12.69 2.81
N LEU A 47 5.60 -11.96 3.29
CA LEU A 47 5.74 -10.52 3.06
C LEU A 47 6.35 -10.22 1.69
N ILE A 48 7.10 -11.15 1.10
CA ILE A 48 7.84 -10.95 -0.14
C ILE A 48 6.92 -10.49 -1.29
N PRO A 49 5.77 -11.13 -1.56
CA PRO A 49 4.91 -10.69 -2.66
C PRO A 49 4.37 -9.27 -2.46
N GLY A 50 4.03 -8.89 -1.22
CA GLY A 50 3.60 -7.53 -0.89
C GLY A 50 4.73 -6.50 -1.04
N MET A 51 5.96 -6.85 -0.63
CA MET A 51 7.14 -5.99 -0.82
C MET A 51 7.44 -5.76 -2.30
N ILE A 52 7.40 -6.81 -3.12
CA ILE A 52 7.62 -6.71 -4.57
C ILE A 52 6.56 -5.81 -5.19
N ALA A 53 5.29 -6.04 -4.87
CA ALA A 53 4.21 -5.27 -5.47
C ALA A 53 4.25 -3.78 -5.06
N HIS A 54 4.65 -3.49 -3.82
CA HIS A 54 4.90 -2.12 -3.38
C HIS A 54 6.10 -1.50 -4.11
N ALA A 55 7.23 -2.20 -4.23
CA ALA A 55 8.40 -1.71 -4.94
C ALA A 55 8.09 -1.40 -6.42
N VAL A 56 7.34 -2.28 -7.08
CA VAL A 56 6.88 -2.07 -8.47
C VAL A 56 5.96 -0.86 -8.57
N ASN A 57 5.02 -0.68 -7.64
CA ASN A 57 4.16 0.51 -7.62
C ASN A 57 4.99 1.80 -7.52
N ASN A 58 5.94 1.87 -6.60
CA ASN A 58 6.81 3.03 -6.44
C ASN A 58 7.67 3.29 -7.69
N LEU A 59 8.18 2.25 -8.34
CA LEU A 59 8.91 2.38 -9.59
C LEU A 59 8.04 2.99 -10.68
N LEU A 60 6.82 2.47 -10.88
CA LEU A 60 5.90 2.97 -11.90
C LEU A 60 5.51 4.43 -11.64
N VAL A 61 5.16 4.78 -10.40
CA VAL A 61 4.84 6.17 -10.03
C VAL A 61 6.04 7.08 -10.29
N SER A 62 7.25 6.67 -9.92
CA SER A 62 8.46 7.47 -10.15
C SER A 62 8.73 7.67 -11.64
N LEU A 63 8.59 6.62 -12.45
CA LEU A 63 8.71 6.70 -13.91
C LEU A 63 7.65 7.64 -14.51
N THR A 64 6.40 7.56 -14.05
CA THR A 64 5.33 8.46 -14.49
C THR A 64 5.64 9.92 -14.13
N VAL A 65 6.10 10.18 -12.91
CA VAL A 65 6.49 11.53 -12.48
C VAL A 65 7.63 12.07 -13.35
N MET A 66 8.69 11.29 -13.57
CA MET A 66 9.79 11.68 -14.46
C MET A 66 9.32 11.90 -15.91
N ALA A 67 8.36 11.12 -16.40
CA ALA A 67 7.81 11.27 -17.75
C ALA A 67 6.88 12.49 -17.91
N LEU A 68 6.24 12.95 -16.84
CA LEU A 68 5.35 14.12 -16.84
C LEU A 68 6.06 15.44 -16.53
N LEU A 69 7.20 15.38 -15.82
CA LEU A 69 8.00 16.56 -15.44
C LEU A 69 9.18 16.83 -16.40
N ARG A 70 9.30 16.06 -17.48
CA ARG A 70 10.19 16.37 -18.61
C ARG A 70 9.54 17.39 -19.54
#